data_AF-A0A8J5MJD8-F1
#
_entry.id   AF-A0A8J5MJD8-F1
#
_cell.length_a   1.000
_cell.length_b   1.000
_cell.length_c   1.000
_cell.angle_alpha   90.00
_cell.angle_beta   90.00
_cell.angle_gamma   90.00
#
_symmetry.space_group_name_H-M   'P 1'
#
loop_
_entity.id
_entity.type
_entity.pdbx_description
1 polymer ?
#
loop_
_entity_poly.entity_id
_entity_poly.type
_entity_poly.pdbx_seq_one_letter_code
_entity_poly.pdbx_strand_id
1 'polypeptide(L)'
;MTEILEADVVVVGAGVHGSSAALHLARAGRITILLDQFPLPHSRGSSHGQSRIIRQANYGIPALTTIMTDAVTHWRRIQDQAGETLIRPSSMLLLAEGHQRALMERVANSVKQGGHQPLWLTPQHVNHKYGVKTSPDSLALLDPSAGVLMADKCVAALQRLFREAGGRIVDTWPVDDVQVAADETVRVTGRRGVVKAEAAVLCPGPWAGPLLAKLGVHIPLRVEKISVFYWRIKDPANNTTTTTIFVDLKPSGHFYGLPELEYPGLMKLVLHTGPEVQPDQRDQVNSEKVKEAVKKYVKEKFPFLHPEPALEESCMYTWTPDEEFVVDRHPKHKNIVFCCGFSGTGFKIAPTIGENLCRLVLGHPTLHDLSAFSASRFSPRTTYIATAAPPPSPTQQLPPHPNNTATATPPHPTPPTQQLPPHPTNTATAIPSHPTNTATATPPHPTPPTQQLPPYPTNTATATPPHPTPPTQQLPPHPTNTATATQGNRCQTLLTGYHHPHRLVLHHSHPSYKLKHFQSYFS
;
A
#
# COMPACT_ATOMS: atom_id res chain seq x y z
N MET A 1 -11.69 35.51 2.66
CA MET A 1 -12.52 34.97 3.76
C MET A 1 -12.06 33.55 4.00
N THR A 2 -12.18 33.05 5.23
CA THR A 2 -11.90 31.65 5.58
C THR A 2 -13.03 30.76 5.05
N GLU A 3 -12.74 29.76 4.22
CA GLU A 3 -13.77 28.86 3.68
C GLU A 3 -14.21 27.87 4.77
N ILE A 4 -15.51 27.83 5.08
CA ILE A 4 -16.09 26.86 6.02
C ILE A 4 -16.92 25.87 5.21
N LEU A 5 -16.63 24.59 5.39
CA LEU A 5 -17.33 23.47 4.74
C LEU A 5 -17.88 22.51 5.80
N GLU A 6 -18.99 21.85 5.47
CA GLU A 6 -19.65 20.88 6.34
C GLU A 6 -19.96 19.62 5.56
N ALA A 7 -19.84 18.46 6.20
CA ALA A 7 -19.99 17.13 5.62
C ALA A 7 -20.37 16.11 6.71
N ASP A 8 -20.85 14.93 6.32
CA ASP A 8 -20.91 13.79 7.23
C ASP A 8 -19.48 13.32 7.55
N VAL A 9 -18.65 13.19 6.50
CA VAL A 9 -17.30 12.64 6.59
C VAL A 9 -16.31 13.44 5.74
N VAL A 10 -15.16 13.77 6.33
CA VAL A 10 -14.03 14.39 5.62
C VAL A 10 -12.87 13.39 5.46
N VAL A 11 -12.35 13.23 4.25
CA VAL A 11 -11.23 12.34 3.93
C VAL A 11 -10.01 13.18 3.58
N VAL A 12 -8.88 12.95 4.22
CA VAL A 12 -7.65 13.75 4.07
C VAL A 12 -6.61 12.98 3.26
N GLY A 13 -6.31 13.47 2.05
CA GLY A 13 -5.38 12.89 1.09
C GLY A 13 -6.10 12.17 -0.06
N ALA A 14 -6.15 12.78 -1.24
CA ALA A 14 -6.78 12.24 -2.45
C ALA A 14 -5.90 11.25 -3.23
N GLY A 15 -4.87 10.69 -2.57
CA GLY A 15 -4.18 9.49 -3.04
C GLY A 15 -5.11 8.28 -3.17
N VAL A 16 -4.57 7.14 -3.60
CA VAL A 16 -5.36 5.95 -3.96
C VAL A 16 -6.23 5.42 -2.80
N HIS A 17 -5.74 5.45 -1.56
CA HIS A 17 -6.49 4.96 -0.39
C HIS A 17 -7.63 5.90 0.01
N GLY A 18 -7.38 7.22 0.07
CA GLY A 18 -8.41 8.21 0.41
C GLY A 18 -9.46 8.35 -0.67
N SER A 19 -9.07 8.35 -1.95
CA SER A 19 -10.02 8.31 -3.08
C SER A 19 -10.92 7.07 -3.02
N SER A 20 -10.38 5.91 -2.63
CA SER A 20 -11.18 4.70 -2.46
C SER A 20 -12.09 4.76 -1.22
N ALA A 21 -11.59 5.21 -0.07
CA ALA A 21 -12.42 5.37 1.12
C ALA A 21 -13.59 6.33 0.87
N ALA A 22 -13.32 7.47 0.23
CA ALA A 22 -14.31 8.46 -0.16
C ALA A 22 -15.38 7.87 -1.11
N LEU A 23 -14.96 7.09 -2.13
CA LEU A 23 -15.88 6.37 -3.01
C LEU A 23 -16.82 5.42 -2.26
N HIS A 24 -16.31 4.64 -1.29
CA HIS A 24 -17.14 3.74 -0.49
C HIS A 24 -18.05 4.49 0.50
N LEU A 25 -17.64 5.67 1.00
CA LEU A 25 -18.46 6.52 1.88
C LEU A 25 -19.61 7.20 1.13
N ALA A 26 -19.36 7.79 -0.04
CA ALA A 26 -20.39 8.38 -0.89
C ALA A 26 -21.42 7.31 -1.34
N ARG A 27 -20.95 6.12 -1.71
CA ARG A 27 -21.83 4.97 -2.04
C ARG A 27 -22.62 4.42 -0.85
N ALA A 28 -22.19 4.70 0.39
CA ALA A 28 -22.96 4.44 1.61
C ALA A 28 -23.92 5.60 1.96
N GLY A 29 -24.11 6.57 1.06
CA GLY A 29 -25.03 7.69 1.25
C GLY A 29 -24.50 8.81 2.16
N ARG A 30 -23.19 8.85 2.46
CA ARG A 30 -22.61 9.91 3.30
C ARG A 30 -22.17 11.12 2.48
N ILE A 31 -22.58 12.32 2.90
CA ILE A 31 -22.07 13.59 2.38
C ILE A 31 -20.57 13.64 2.66
N THR A 32 -19.75 13.46 1.62
CA THR A 32 -18.32 13.21 1.78
C THR A 32 -17.50 14.28 1.06
N ILE A 33 -16.55 14.88 1.77
CA ILE A 33 -15.54 15.79 1.22
C ILE A 33 -14.18 15.10 1.21
N LEU A 34 -13.52 15.03 0.05
CA LEU A 34 -12.15 14.54 -0.11
C LEU A 34 -11.20 15.72 -0.33
N LEU A 35 -10.24 15.90 0.59
CA LEU A 35 -9.24 16.95 0.54
C LEU A 35 -7.91 16.43 -0.03
N ASP A 36 -7.21 17.26 -0.81
CA ASP A 36 -5.76 17.12 -1.01
C ASP A 36 -5.04 18.46 -0.87
N GLN A 37 -3.76 18.42 -0.50
CA GLN A 37 -2.93 19.60 -0.32
C GLN A 37 -2.37 20.17 -1.62
N PHE A 38 -2.28 19.34 -2.67
CA PHE A 38 -1.80 19.72 -4.00
C PHE A 38 -2.97 19.89 -4.99
N PRO A 39 -2.79 20.61 -6.10
CA PRO A 39 -3.73 20.56 -7.22
C PRO A 39 -3.76 19.15 -7.84
N LEU A 40 -4.91 18.68 -8.33
CA LEU A 40 -5.07 17.34 -8.88
C LEU A 40 -5.08 17.34 -10.43
N PRO A 41 -4.36 16.41 -11.09
CA PRO A 41 -3.43 15.41 -10.55
C PRO A 41 -2.03 15.99 -10.24
N HIS A 42 -1.29 15.37 -9.32
CA HIS A 42 0.08 15.76 -8.95
C HIS A 42 1.03 14.57 -8.84
N SER A 43 2.31 14.82 -9.16
CA SER A 43 3.42 13.87 -8.96
C SER A 43 4.09 13.99 -7.58
N ARG A 44 3.44 14.64 -6.59
CA ARG A 44 4.03 14.94 -5.26
C ARG A 44 3.90 13.82 -4.20
N GLY A 45 2.98 12.86 -4.38
CA GLY A 45 2.65 11.85 -3.37
C GLY A 45 3.34 10.48 -3.57
N SER A 46 2.63 9.41 -3.19
CA SER A 46 3.06 8.01 -3.41
C SER A 46 2.21 7.23 -4.41
N SER A 47 1.08 7.80 -4.87
CA SER A 47 0.10 7.13 -5.74
C SER A 47 0.26 7.42 -7.24
N HIS A 48 1.09 8.40 -7.61
CA HIS A 48 1.26 8.87 -8.99
C HIS A 48 2.21 7.99 -9.83
N GLY A 49 2.31 8.26 -11.13
CA GLY A 49 3.23 7.60 -12.05
C GLY A 49 2.64 6.29 -12.55
N GLN A 50 2.94 5.95 -13.80
CA GLN A 50 1.94 5.32 -14.67
C GLN A 50 1.55 3.89 -14.27
N SER A 51 2.38 3.16 -13.51
CA SER A 51 2.05 1.78 -13.11
C SER A 51 2.46 1.36 -11.69
N ARG A 52 1.82 0.27 -11.20
CA ARG A 52 2.15 -0.48 -9.98
C ARG A 52 1.87 -1.98 -10.15
N ILE A 53 2.61 -2.83 -9.43
CA ILE A 53 2.41 -4.30 -9.42
C ILE A 53 1.18 -4.67 -8.56
N ILE A 54 0.26 -5.46 -9.11
CA ILE A 54 -0.73 -6.25 -8.37
C ILE A 54 -0.36 -7.74 -8.43
N ARG A 55 -0.63 -8.48 -7.34
CA ARG A 55 -0.31 -9.91 -7.15
C ARG A 55 -1.08 -10.49 -5.97
N GLN A 56 -1.39 -11.79 -5.99
CA GLN A 56 -1.83 -12.52 -4.79
C GLN A 56 -0.64 -13.01 -3.94
N ALA A 57 0.50 -13.27 -4.59
CA ALA A 57 1.75 -13.62 -3.92
C ALA A 57 2.06 -12.64 -2.77
N ASN A 58 2.18 -13.15 -1.55
CA ASN A 58 2.65 -12.43 -0.36
C ASN A 58 3.69 -13.26 0.40
N TYR A 59 4.43 -12.65 1.32
CA TYR A 59 5.62 -13.25 1.94
C TYR A 59 5.33 -14.27 3.07
N GLY A 60 4.06 -14.69 3.20
CA GLY A 60 3.60 -15.70 4.15
C GLY A 60 2.84 -15.13 5.33
N ILE A 61 2.12 -14.02 5.16
CA ILE A 61 1.31 -13.37 6.20
C ILE A 61 -0.16 -13.72 5.93
N PRO A 62 -0.80 -14.60 6.73
CA PRO A 62 -2.12 -15.14 6.40
C PRO A 62 -3.21 -14.08 6.24
N ALA A 63 -3.16 -13.00 7.04
CA ALA A 63 -4.09 -11.88 6.96
C ALA A 63 -3.99 -11.09 5.64
N LEU A 64 -2.84 -11.13 4.94
CA LEU A 64 -2.71 -10.51 3.62
C LEU A 64 -3.30 -11.35 2.50
N THR A 65 -3.34 -12.68 2.60
CA THR A 65 -3.79 -13.54 1.49
C THR A 65 -5.22 -13.22 1.05
N THR A 66 -6.14 -13.02 2.00
CA THR A 66 -7.52 -12.60 1.72
C THR A 66 -7.57 -11.17 1.19
N ILE A 67 -6.90 -10.21 1.85
CA ILE A 67 -6.87 -8.79 1.44
C ILE A 67 -6.39 -8.64 -0.02
N MET A 68 -5.33 -9.35 -0.40
CA MET A 68 -4.74 -9.34 -1.74
C MET A 68 -5.67 -10.01 -2.77
N THR A 69 -6.35 -11.09 -2.41
CA THR A 69 -7.30 -11.81 -3.28
C THR A 69 -8.53 -10.95 -3.56
N ASP A 70 -9.12 -10.37 -2.52
CA ASP A 70 -10.25 -9.46 -2.64
C ASP A 70 -9.87 -8.19 -3.43
N ALA A 71 -8.65 -7.68 -3.25
CA ALA A 71 -8.21 -6.48 -3.96
C ALA A 71 -8.22 -6.65 -5.49
N VAL A 72 -7.85 -7.83 -6.02
CA VAL A 72 -7.97 -8.12 -7.46
C VAL A 72 -9.43 -8.05 -7.91
N THR A 73 -10.35 -8.64 -7.15
CA THR A 73 -11.79 -8.61 -7.42
C THR A 73 -12.37 -7.20 -7.35
N HIS A 74 -11.94 -6.39 -6.38
CA HIS A 74 -12.40 -5.02 -6.21
C HIS A 74 -11.83 -4.10 -7.30
N TRP A 75 -10.57 -4.24 -7.71
CA TRP A 75 -10.01 -3.49 -8.84
C TRP A 75 -10.69 -3.83 -10.18
N ARG A 76 -11.06 -5.09 -10.42
CA ARG A 76 -11.87 -5.48 -11.58
C ARG A 76 -13.22 -4.74 -11.55
N ARG A 77 -13.95 -4.81 -10.43
CA ARG A 77 -15.21 -4.10 -10.22
C ARG A 77 -15.10 -2.59 -10.46
N ILE A 78 -13.99 -1.96 -10.05
CA ILE A 78 -13.72 -0.53 -10.30
C ILE A 78 -13.43 -0.27 -11.78
N GLN A 79 -12.67 -1.12 -12.45
CA GLN A 79 -12.43 -1.06 -13.90
C GLN A 79 -13.74 -1.17 -14.70
N ASP A 80 -14.58 -2.15 -14.36
CA ASP A 80 -15.85 -2.41 -15.06
C ASP A 80 -16.81 -1.22 -14.88
N GLN A 81 -16.84 -0.61 -13.70
CA GLN A 81 -17.59 0.63 -13.41
C GLN A 81 -16.98 1.87 -14.06
N ALA A 82 -15.65 1.91 -14.21
CA ALA A 82 -14.96 3.03 -14.85
C ALA A 82 -15.11 3.00 -16.38
N GLY A 83 -15.34 1.83 -16.99
CA GLY A 83 -15.43 1.68 -18.45
C GLY A 83 -14.08 1.76 -19.16
N GLU A 84 -12.96 1.62 -18.43
CA GLU A 84 -11.60 1.73 -18.99
C GLU A 84 -10.65 0.68 -18.38
N THR A 85 -9.63 0.26 -19.13
CA THR A 85 -8.61 -0.66 -18.62
C THR A 85 -7.79 -0.01 -17.50
N LEU A 86 -7.90 -0.58 -16.30
CA LEU A 86 -7.09 -0.25 -15.13
C LEU A 86 -6.08 -1.37 -14.79
N ILE A 87 -6.40 -2.62 -15.12
CA ILE A 87 -5.51 -3.78 -14.91
C ILE A 87 -5.06 -4.33 -16.27
N ARG A 88 -3.75 -4.43 -16.48
CA ARG A 88 -3.16 -5.28 -17.53
C ARG A 88 -2.67 -6.59 -16.91
N PRO A 89 -3.20 -7.77 -17.31
CA PRO A 89 -2.67 -9.06 -16.87
C PRO A 89 -1.19 -9.21 -17.25
N SER A 90 -0.37 -9.76 -16.34
CA SER A 90 1.06 -9.98 -16.56
C SER A 90 1.56 -10.99 -15.55
N SER A 91 2.30 -12.01 -15.97
CA SER A 91 2.99 -12.89 -15.01
C SER A 91 4.08 -12.11 -14.26
N MET A 92 4.38 -12.53 -13.03
CA MET A 92 5.53 -12.04 -12.26
C MET A 92 6.57 -13.15 -12.12
N LEU A 93 7.77 -12.92 -12.65
CA LEU A 93 8.95 -13.70 -12.36
C LEU A 93 9.55 -13.21 -11.04
N LEU A 94 9.47 -14.06 -10.01
CA LEU A 94 10.10 -13.85 -8.71
C LEU A 94 11.38 -14.67 -8.63
N LEU A 95 12.50 -14.02 -8.34
CA LEU A 95 13.80 -14.64 -8.09
C LEU A 95 14.20 -14.51 -6.62
N ALA A 96 14.99 -15.47 -6.14
CA ALA A 96 15.68 -15.39 -4.85
C ALA A 96 16.96 -16.23 -4.86
N GLU A 97 17.80 -16.12 -3.83
CA GLU A 97 18.98 -16.98 -3.65
C GLU A 97 18.60 -18.33 -3.01
N GLY A 98 19.40 -19.37 -3.24
CA GLY A 98 19.08 -20.75 -2.83
C GLY A 98 18.70 -20.92 -1.35
N HIS A 99 19.34 -20.14 -0.47
CA HIS A 99 19.07 -20.16 0.97
C HIS A 99 17.67 -19.64 1.36
N GLN A 100 16.98 -18.90 0.48
CA GLN A 100 15.64 -18.33 0.73
C GLN A 100 14.49 -19.29 0.39
N ARG A 101 14.77 -20.59 0.21
CA ARG A 101 13.80 -21.61 -0.23
C ARG A 101 12.49 -21.59 0.56
N ALA A 102 12.56 -21.53 1.89
CA ALA A 102 11.38 -21.51 2.76
C ALA A 102 10.53 -20.24 2.63
N LEU A 103 11.10 -19.11 2.20
CA LEU A 103 10.34 -17.89 1.87
C LEU A 103 9.61 -18.07 0.53
N MET A 104 10.33 -18.54 -0.50
CA MET A 104 9.75 -18.80 -1.82
C MET A 104 8.62 -19.84 -1.78
N GLU A 105 8.70 -20.83 -0.90
CA GLU A 105 7.62 -21.80 -0.66
C GLU A 105 6.40 -21.20 0.02
N ARG A 106 6.57 -20.28 0.99
CA ARG A 106 5.44 -19.52 1.55
C ARG A 106 4.77 -18.66 0.48
N VAL A 107 5.55 -18.00 -0.37
CA VAL A 107 5.02 -17.22 -1.50
C VAL A 107 4.23 -18.12 -2.46
N ALA A 108 4.79 -19.26 -2.88
CA ALA A 108 4.09 -20.21 -3.73
C ALA A 108 2.78 -20.71 -3.10
N ASN A 109 2.76 -20.98 -1.79
CA ASN A 109 1.55 -21.39 -1.09
C ASN A 109 0.50 -20.27 -1.01
N SER A 110 0.89 -18.99 -0.90
CA SER A 110 -0.06 -17.88 -0.97
C SER A 110 -0.72 -17.72 -2.35
N VAL A 111 0.02 -17.97 -3.45
CA VAL A 111 -0.55 -17.98 -4.82
C VAL A 111 -1.56 -19.12 -4.98
N LYS A 112 -1.26 -20.30 -4.42
CA LYS A 112 -2.21 -21.44 -4.38
C LYS A 112 -3.47 -21.14 -3.57
N GLN A 113 -3.33 -20.47 -2.42
CA GLN A 113 -4.47 -20.04 -1.60
C GLN A 113 -5.38 -19.04 -2.33
N GLY A 114 -4.80 -18.18 -3.18
CA GLY A 114 -5.55 -17.28 -4.07
C GLY A 114 -6.20 -17.97 -5.29
N GLY A 115 -6.03 -19.28 -5.47
CA GLY A 115 -6.61 -20.08 -6.55
C GLY A 115 -5.73 -20.25 -7.80
N HIS A 116 -4.49 -19.78 -7.78
CA HIS A 116 -3.57 -19.83 -8.93
C HIS A 116 -2.46 -20.88 -8.75
N GLN A 117 -1.94 -21.44 -9.85
CA GLN A 117 -0.83 -22.39 -9.81
C GLN A 117 0.51 -21.72 -10.11
N PRO A 118 1.39 -21.49 -9.12
CA PRO A 118 2.71 -20.92 -9.36
C PRO A 118 3.64 -21.99 -9.96
N LEU A 119 4.48 -21.58 -10.92
CA LEU A 119 5.38 -22.48 -11.62
C LEU A 119 6.83 -22.27 -11.15
N TRP A 120 7.45 -23.30 -10.59
CA TRP A 120 8.89 -23.29 -10.33
C TRP A 120 9.64 -23.42 -11.66
N LEU A 121 10.66 -22.59 -11.86
CA LEU A 121 11.48 -22.57 -13.08
C LEU A 121 12.94 -22.88 -12.74
N THR A 122 13.66 -23.51 -13.67
CA THR A 122 15.11 -23.66 -13.53
C THR A 122 15.83 -22.37 -13.92
N PRO A 123 17.02 -22.07 -13.36
CA PRO A 123 17.86 -20.97 -13.82
C PRO A 123 18.11 -21.00 -15.34
N GLN A 124 18.32 -22.18 -15.91
CA GLN A 124 18.53 -22.36 -17.36
C GLN A 124 17.29 -21.91 -18.16
N HIS A 125 16.09 -22.27 -17.72
CA HIS A 125 14.85 -21.80 -18.34
C HIS A 125 14.67 -20.28 -18.20
N VAL A 126 15.06 -19.69 -17.06
CA VAL A 126 15.00 -18.23 -16.87
C VAL A 126 15.97 -17.50 -17.78
N ASN A 127 17.24 -17.93 -17.81
CA ASN A 127 18.28 -17.38 -18.69
C ASN A 127 17.85 -17.44 -20.16
N HIS A 128 17.24 -18.55 -20.59
CA HIS A 128 16.83 -18.76 -21.99
C HIS A 128 15.56 -17.98 -22.37
N LYS A 129 14.47 -18.10 -21.59
CA LYS A 129 13.16 -17.53 -21.93
C LYS A 129 13.06 -16.02 -21.70
N TYR A 130 13.75 -15.52 -20.67
CA TYR A 130 13.66 -14.11 -20.25
C TYR A 130 14.99 -13.36 -20.38
N GLY A 131 16.08 -14.00 -20.81
CA GLY A 131 17.38 -13.33 -20.97
C GLY A 131 18.02 -12.81 -19.67
N VAL A 132 17.39 -13.00 -18.51
CA VAL A 132 17.84 -12.49 -17.21
C VAL A 132 18.86 -13.45 -16.60
N LYS A 133 20.04 -12.93 -16.26
CA LYS A 133 21.15 -13.72 -15.72
C LYS A 133 20.85 -14.24 -14.31
N THR A 134 20.82 -15.56 -14.18
CA THR A 134 20.63 -16.30 -12.92
C THR A 134 21.81 -17.25 -12.67
N SER A 135 22.16 -17.41 -11.40
CA SER A 135 23.16 -18.39 -10.94
C SER A 135 22.56 -19.79 -10.87
N PRO A 136 23.37 -20.88 -10.88
CA PRO A 136 22.85 -22.25 -10.82
C PRO A 136 22.06 -22.58 -9.54
N ASP A 137 22.29 -21.85 -8.45
CA ASP A 137 21.58 -21.96 -7.16
C ASP A 137 20.37 -20.99 -7.05
N SER A 138 20.13 -20.12 -8.04
CA SER A 138 19.01 -19.18 -8.02
C SER A 138 17.68 -19.93 -7.97
N LEU A 139 16.79 -19.49 -7.08
CA LEU A 139 15.39 -19.91 -7.07
C LEU A 139 14.59 -19.02 -8.02
N ALA A 140 13.69 -19.63 -8.80
CA ALA A 140 12.78 -18.91 -9.67
C ALA A 140 11.36 -19.45 -9.58
N LEU A 141 10.39 -18.55 -9.41
CA LEU A 141 8.97 -18.84 -9.32
C LEU A 141 8.21 -17.88 -10.22
N LEU A 142 7.34 -18.40 -11.09
CA LEU A 142 6.41 -17.60 -11.88
C LEU A 142 5.04 -17.57 -11.18
N ASP A 143 4.59 -16.38 -10.82
CA ASP A 143 3.25 -16.11 -10.30
C ASP A 143 2.34 -15.65 -11.46
N PRO A 144 1.33 -16.45 -11.87
CA PRO A 144 0.36 -16.06 -12.89
C PRO A 144 -0.86 -15.30 -12.34
N SER A 145 -0.93 -15.02 -11.03
CA SER A 145 -1.98 -14.17 -10.43
C SER A 145 -1.71 -12.67 -10.60
N ALA A 146 -0.49 -12.32 -11.03
CA ALA A 146 -0.01 -10.96 -11.07
C ALA A 146 -0.60 -10.12 -12.22
N GLY A 147 -0.32 -8.83 -12.17
CA GLY A 147 -0.70 -7.86 -13.18
C GLY A 147 -0.15 -6.48 -12.88
N VAL A 148 -0.46 -5.56 -13.77
CA VAL A 148 -0.03 -4.17 -13.70
C VAL A 148 -1.26 -3.27 -13.59
N LEU A 149 -1.38 -2.57 -12.46
CA LEU A 149 -2.33 -1.49 -12.29
C LEU A 149 -1.81 -0.24 -12.99
N MET A 150 -2.63 0.38 -13.84
CA MET A 150 -2.34 1.64 -14.50
C MET A 150 -2.61 2.78 -13.51
N ALA A 151 -1.64 3.10 -12.66
CA ALA A 151 -1.87 3.72 -11.36
C ALA A 151 -2.46 5.15 -11.41
N ASP A 152 -2.02 6.00 -12.34
CA ASP A 152 -2.63 7.33 -12.52
C ASP A 152 -4.09 7.21 -12.99
N LYS A 153 -4.41 6.25 -13.87
CA LYS A 153 -5.81 5.93 -14.25
C LYS A 153 -6.60 5.39 -13.07
N CYS A 154 -6.03 4.50 -12.27
CA CYS A 154 -6.69 3.95 -11.08
C CYS A 154 -7.10 5.05 -10.09
N VAL A 155 -6.25 6.05 -9.87
CA VAL A 155 -6.57 7.22 -9.02
C VAL A 155 -7.63 8.09 -9.70
N ALA A 156 -7.47 8.42 -10.98
CA ALA A 156 -8.44 9.24 -11.72
C ALA A 156 -9.85 8.59 -11.78
N ALA A 157 -9.92 7.28 -12.00
CA ALA A 157 -11.16 6.51 -12.01
C ALA A 157 -11.85 6.50 -10.64
N LEU A 158 -11.11 6.26 -9.55
CA LEU A 158 -11.65 6.36 -8.18
C LEU A 158 -12.20 7.77 -7.89
N GLN A 159 -11.44 8.81 -8.23
CA GLN A 159 -11.85 10.21 -8.03
C GLN A 159 -13.03 10.64 -8.91
N ARG A 160 -13.16 10.07 -10.11
CA ARG A 160 -14.31 10.30 -11.00
C ARG A 160 -15.56 9.58 -10.47
N LEU A 161 -15.46 8.28 -10.20
CA LEU A 161 -16.54 7.48 -9.61
C LEU A 161 -17.03 8.07 -8.28
N PHE A 162 -16.16 8.72 -7.51
CA PHE A 162 -16.51 9.43 -6.28
C PHE A 162 -17.36 10.68 -6.55
N ARG A 163 -16.99 11.51 -7.54
CA ARG A 163 -17.80 12.65 -7.98
C ARG A 163 -19.14 12.21 -8.57
N GLU A 164 -19.15 11.13 -9.36
CA GLU A 164 -20.37 10.51 -9.90
C GLU A 164 -21.30 9.97 -8.79
N ALA A 165 -20.74 9.56 -7.65
CA ALA A 165 -21.49 9.19 -6.44
C ALA A 165 -21.91 10.41 -5.56
N GLY A 166 -21.78 11.65 -6.06
CA GLY A 166 -22.15 12.87 -5.34
C GLY A 166 -21.06 13.45 -4.42
N GLY A 167 -19.85 12.88 -4.41
CA GLY A 167 -18.74 13.31 -3.57
C GLY A 167 -18.06 14.60 -4.05
N ARG A 168 -17.70 15.49 -3.10
CA ARG A 168 -16.97 16.74 -3.40
C ARG A 168 -15.46 16.53 -3.17
N ILE A 169 -14.65 16.72 -4.21
CA ILE A 169 -13.19 16.84 -4.07
C ILE A 169 -12.83 18.32 -3.93
N VAL A 170 -11.97 18.67 -2.98
CA VAL A 170 -11.37 20.01 -2.84
C VAL A 170 -9.85 19.85 -2.75
N ASP A 171 -9.16 20.21 -3.82
CA ASP A 171 -7.71 20.15 -3.89
C ASP A 171 -7.06 21.46 -3.41
N THR A 172 -5.73 21.51 -3.40
CA THR A 172 -4.96 22.70 -3.00
C THR A 172 -5.33 23.18 -1.57
N TRP A 173 -5.69 22.24 -0.70
CA TRP A 173 -6.11 22.42 0.70
C TRP A 173 -5.13 21.71 1.63
N PRO A 174 -3.97 22.31 1.94
CA PRO A 174 -3.08 21.78 2.97
C PRO A 174 -3.80 21.78 4.32
N VAL A 175 -4.01 20.58 4.87
CA VAL A 175 -4.51 20.39 6.23
C VAL A 175 -3.35 20.60 7.20
N ASP A 176 -3.41 21.67 7.98
CA ASP A 176 -2.42 21.95 9.01
C ASP A 176 -2.77 21.29 10.34
N ASP A 177 -4.05 21.05 10.68
CA ASP A 177 -4.47 20.46 11.96
C ASP A 177 -5.80 19.68 11.92
N VAL A 178 -6.00 18.76 12.87
CA VAL A 178 -7.24 17.99 13.06
C VAL A 178 -7.58 17.91 14.54
N GLN A 179 -8.79 18.36 14.91
CA GLN A 179 -9.28 18.39 16.30
C GLN A 179 -10.64 17.71 16.41
N VAL A 180 -10.96 17.17 17.59
CA VAL A 180 -12.31 16.71 17.95
C VAL A 180 -12.83 17.63 19.06
N ALA A 181 -14.01 18.20 18.87
CA ALA A 181 -14.63 19.12 19.80
C ALA A 181 -15.42 18.38 20.90
N ALA A 182 -15.85 19.11 21.94
CA ALA A 182 -16.63 18.55 23.06
C ALA A 182 -18.06 18.09 22.68
N ASP A 183 -18.50 18.43 21.46
CA ASP A 183 -19.72 17.96 20.81
C ASP A 183 -19.44 16.76 19.85
N GLU A 184 -18.26 16.14 19.97
CA GLU A 184 -17.65 15.14 19.07
C GLU A 184 -17.44 15.58 17.61
N THR A 185 -17.76 16.84 17.23
CA THR A 185 -17.51 17.33 15.86
C THR A 185 -16.02 17.30 15.53
N VAL A 186 -15.66 16.65 14.43
CA VAL A 186 -14.30 16.74 13.88
C VAL A 186 -14.13 18.06 13.13
N ARG A 187 -13.02 18.76 13.40
CA ARG A 187 -12.65 20.01 12.73
C ARG A 187 -11.29 19.83 12.07
N VAL A 188 -11.29 19.77 10.74
CA VAL A 188 -10.09 19.66 9.90
C VAL A 188 -9.73 21.05 9.41
N THR A 189 -8.64 21.60 9.94
CA THR A 189 -8.19 22.98 9.70
C THR A 189 -7.04 23.01 8.71
N GLY A 190 -7.09 23.93 7.75
CA GLY A 190 -6.03 24.19 6.78
C GLY A 190 -5.99 25.65 6.36
N ARG A 191 -4.97 26.04 5.59
CA ARG A 191 -4.73 27.47 5.22
C ARG A 191 -5.87 28.14 4.45
N ARG A 192 -6.74 27.36 3.81
CA ARG A 192 -7.97 27.84 3.14
C ARG A 192 -9.14 28.01 4.11
N GLY A 193 -9.19 27.22 5.17
CA GLY A 193 -10.22 27.28 6.20
C GLY A 193 -10.49 25.95 6.89
N VAL A 194 -11.74 25.70 7.27
CA VAL A 194 -12.12 24.59 8.16
C VAL A 194 -13.22 23.73 7.54
N VAL A 195 -13.02 22.42 7.53
CA VAL A 195 -14.08 21.45 7.30
C VAL A 195 -14.57 20.91 8.64
N LYS A 196 -15.86 21.03 8.92
CA LYS A 196 -16.54 20.32 10.03
C LYS A 196 -17.10 19.01 9.51
N ALA A 197 -17.00 17.94 10.29
CA ALA A 197 -17.64 16.67 9.98
C ALA A 197 -18.00 15.87 11.24
N GLU A 198 -18.92 14.90 11.11
CA GLU A 198 -19.16 13.92 12.17
C GLU A 198 -17.94 12.99 12.35
N ALA A 199 -17.24 12.68 11.26
CA ALA A 199 -16.11 11.77 11.23
C ALA A 199 -15.01 12.21 10.23
N ALA A 200 -13.79 11.70 10.42
CA ALA A 200 -12.71 11.88 9.45
C ALA A 200 -11.94 10.60 9.16
N VAL A 201 -11.48 10.47 7.90
CA VAL A 201 -10.58 9.41 7.45
C VAL A 201 -9.25 10.02 7.01
N LEU A 202 -8.17 9.70 7.72
CA LEU A 202 -6.85 10.26 7.45
C LEU A 202 -6.02 9.29 6.59
N CYS A 203 -5.82 9.65 5.32
CA CYS A 203 -4.99 8.94 4.35
C CYS A 203 -3.77 9.77 3.82
N PRO A 204 -3.08 10.59 4.65
CA PRO A 204 -2.11 11.61 4.18
C PRO A 204 -0.77 11.05 3.63
N GLY A 205 -0.61 9.73 3.52
CA GLY A 205 0.59 9.10 2.95
C GLY A 205 1.87 9.49 3.71
N PRO A 206 2.91 10.03 3.03
CA PRO A 206 4.15 10.47 3.68
C PRO A 206 3.98 11.50 4.81
N TRP A 207 2.91 12.30 4.80
CA TRP A 207 2.64 13.31 5.83
C TRP A 207 1.93 12.75 7.08
N ALA A 208 1.74 11.42 7.17
CA ALA A 208 1.01 10.79 8.27
C ALA A 208 1.63 11.00 9.66
N GLY A 209 2.96 10.91 9.80
CA GLY A 209 3.63 11.05 11.10
C GLY A 209 3.33 12.40 11.77
N PRO A 210 3.65 13.53 11.13
CA PRO A 210 3.36 14.87 11.67
C PRO A 210 1.87 15.15 11.91
N LEU A 211 0.96 14.61 11.09
CA LEU A 211 -0.48 14.83 11.26
C LEU A 211 -1.07 14.02 12.41
N LEU A 212 -0.74 12.72 12.51
CA LEU A 212 -1.25 11.85 13.57
C LEU A 212 -0.66 12.19 14.95
N ALA A 213 0.56 12.72 14.99
CA ALA A 213 1.19 13.20 16.23
C ALA A 213 0.39 14.34 16.90
N LYS A 214 -0.35 15.17 16.15
CA LYS A 214 -1.20 16.25 16.72
C LYS A 214 -2.42 15.71 17.47
N LEU A 215 -2.89 14.52 17.08
CA LEU A 215 -3.93 13.76 17.79
C LEU A 215 -3.34 12.93 18.95
N GLY A 216 -2.02 12.89 19.12
CA GLY A 216 -1.34 12.03 20.09
C GLY A 216 -1.19 10.56 19.64
N VAL A 217 -1.37 10.28 18.33
CA VAL A 217 -1.09 8.96 17.74
C VAL A 217 0.32 8.96 17.18
N HIS A 218 1.23 8.29 17.89
CA HIS A 218 2.63 8.15 17.52
C HIS A 218 2.87 6.79 16.87
N ILE A 219 3.20 6.80 15.58
CA ILE A 219 3.58 5.61 14.81
C ILE A 219 5.01 5.84 14.31
N PRO A 220 5.93 4.88 14.46
CA PRO A 220 7.33 5.02 14.02
C PRO A 220 7.45 4.96 12.49
N LEU A 221 7.04 6.03 11.81
CA LEU A 221 7.04 6.15 10.35
C LEU A 221 8.32 6.80 9.83
N ARG A 222 8.90 6.22 8.77
CA ARG A 222 10.12 6.69 8.10
C ARG A 222 9.85 6.87 6.60
N VAL A 223 10.23 8.01 6.02
CA VAL A 223 9.91 8.32 4.60
C VAL A 223 11.17 8.23 3.75
N GLU A 224 11.13 7.50 2.63
CA GLU A 224 12.24 7.40 1.67
C GLU A 224 11.88 7.95 0.30
N LYS A 225 12.84 8.62 -0.36
CA LYS A 225 12.77 8.95 -1.79
C LYS A 225 13.07 7.69 -2.60
N ILE A 226 12.06 7.12 -3.24
CA ILE A 226 12.25 6.01 -4.16
C ILE A 226 12.52 6.57 -5.56
N SER A 227 13.63 6.12 -6.14
CA SER A 227 14.08 6.55 -7.47
C SER A 227 13.77 5.43 -8.47
N VAL A 228 13.02 5.79 -9.50
CA VAL A 228 12.55 4.90 -10.56
C VAL A 228 13.31 5.28 -11.81
N PHE A 229 13.85 4.30 -12.55
CA PHE A 229 14.49 4.60 -13.82
C PHE A 229 14.05 3.62 -14.91
N TYR A 230 14.22 4.03 -16.15
CA TYR A 230 13.71 3.35 -17.33
C TYR A 230 14.85 3.08 -18.30
N TRP A 231 15.09 1.81 -18.64
CA TRP A 231 16.21 1.38 -19.45
C TRP A 231 15.78 0.95 -20.84
N ARG A 232 16.48 1.45 -21.85
CA ARG A 232 16.22 1.09 -23.25
C ARG A 232 16.52 -0.38 -23.50
N ILE A 233 15.56 -1.07 -24.12
CA ILE A 233 15.72 -2.42 -24.65
C ILE A 233 16.47 -2.31 -25.99
N LYS A 234 17.51 -3.12 -26.19
CA LYS A 234 18.39 -3.09 -27.39
C LYS A 234 17.67 -3.54 -28.67
N ASP A 235 16.83 -4.55 -28.54
CA ASP A 235 15.98 -5.10 -29.60
C ASP A 235 14.59 -5.37 -29.00
N PRO A 236 13.65 -4.41 -29.09
CA PRO A 236 12.30 -4.60 -28.54
C PRO A 236 11.49 -5.66 -29.30
N ALA A 237 11.71 -5.79 -30.61
CA ALA A 237 10.90 -6.65 -31.48
C ALA A 237 11.09 -8.14 -31.18
N ASN A 238 12.31 -8.55 -30.84
CA ASN A 238 12.63 -9.94 -30.50
C ASN A 238 12.67 -10.23 -28.98
N ASN A 239 12.36 -9.26 -28.11
CA ASN A 239 12.47 -9.46 -26.67
C ASN A 239 11.19 -10.03 -26.04
N THR A 240 11.25 -11.29 -25.62
CA THR A 240 10.15 -12.02 -24.95
C THR A 240 9.88 -11.62 -23.49
N THR A 241 10.61 -10.65 -22.92
CA THR A 241 10.34 -10.13 -21.55
C THR A 241 9.31 -9.02 -21.49
N THR A 242 8.86 -8.48 -22.63
CA THR A 242 8.01 -7.29 -22.76
C THR A 242 6.59 -7.41 -22.19
N THR A 243 6.26 -8.54 -21.56
CA THR A 243 4.97 -8.79 -20.89
C THR A 243 5.09 -9.40 -19.48
N THR A 244 6.29 -9.42 -18.86
CA THR A 244 6.50 -10.06 -17.54
C THR A 244 7.08 -9.08 -16.51
N ILE A 245 6.43 -8.99 -15.35
CA ILE A 245 6.89 -8.28 -14.16
C ILE A 245 8.08 -9.04 -13.56
N PHE A 246 9.03 -8.31 -12.99
CA PHE A 246 10.24 -8.87 -12.40
C PHE A 246 10.36 -8.47 -10.92
N VAL A 247 10.79 -9.40 -10.06
CA VAL A 247 11.22 -9.13 -8.67
C VAL A 247 12.39 -10.05 -8.31
N ASP A 248 13.46 -9.51 -7.69
CA ASP A 248 14.61 -10.27 -7.17
C ASP A 248 14.78 -9.97 -5.67
N LEU A 249 14.53 -11.00 -4.85
CA LEU A 249 14.57 -10.92 -3.39
C LEU A 249 16.02 -10.97 -2.92
N LYS A 250 16.59 -9.78 -2.67
CA LYS A 250 17.95 -9.60 -2.13
C LYS A 250 17.93 -9.12 -0.67
N PRO A 251 18.82 -9.64 0.20
CA PRO A 251 18.99 -9.14 1.57
C PRO A 251 19.40 -7.66 1.63
N SER A 252 20.09 -7.15 0.60
CA SER A 252 20.55 -5.76 0.49
C SER A 252 19.48 -4.79 -0.07
N GLY A 253 18.20 -5.08 0.16
CA GLY A 253 17.07 -4.42 -0.50
C GLY A 253 16.73 -5.07 -1.84
N HIS A 254 15.44 -5.34 -2.06
CA HIS A 254 14.95 -6.07 -3.24
C HIS A 254 14.95 -5.20 -4.50
N PHE A 255 15.10 -5.80 -5.68
CA PHE A 255 14.86 -5.14 -6.96
C PHE A 255 13.49 -5.53 -7.51
N TYR A 256 12.81 -4.62 -8.18
CA TYR A 256 11.63 -4.93 -8.98
C TYR A 256 11.66 -4.21 -10.32
N GLY A 257 10.94 -4.76 -11.30
CA GLY A 257 10.80 -4.18 -12.62
C GLY A 257 9.45 -4.46 -13.25
N LEU A 258 9.07 -3.59 -14.17
CA LEU A 258 7.87 -3.72 -14.99
C LEU A 258 8.25 -3.66 -16.48
N PRO A 259 7.53 -4.39 -17.35
CA PRO A 259 7.74 -4.35 -18.79
C PRO A 259 7.47 -2.96 -19.39
N GLU A 260 7.70 -2.80 -20.69
CA GLU A 260 7.57 -1.55 -21.47
C GLU A 260 6.12 -1.07 -21.67
N LEU A 261 5.40 -0.87 -20.56
CA LEU A 261 4.01 -0.42 -20.51
C LEU A 261 3.85 1.09 -20.34
N GLU A 262 4.87 1.77 -19.78
CA GLU A 262 4.82 3.21 -19.45
C GLU A 262 5.47 4.07 -20.55
N TYR A 263 6.53 3.56 -21.17
CA TYR A 263 7.24 4.20 -22.28
C TYR A 263 7.68 3.12 -23.28
N PRO A 264 7.31 3.21 -24.58
CA PRO A 264 7.70 2.21 -25.58
C PRO A 264 9.22 2.05 -25.70
N GLY A 265 9.70 0.80 -25.74
CA GLY A 265 11.12 0.46 -25.79
C GLY A 265 11.87 0.58 -24.46
N LEU A 266 11.22 0.98 -23.35
CA LEU A 266 11.88 1.17 -22.05
C LEU A 266 11.31 0.24 -20.95
N MET A 267 12.15 -0.64 -20.40
CA MET A 267 11.84 -1.43 -19.22
C MET A 267 12.05 -0.61 -17.95
N LYS A 268 11.08 -0.63 -17.02
CA LYS A 268 11.18 0.02 -15.70
C LYS A 268 11.91 -0.89 -14.72
N LEU A 269 12.92 -0.38 -14.01
CA LEU A 269 13.59 -1.08 -12.91
C LEU A 269 13.78 -0.15 -11.71
N VAL A 270 13.71 -0.71 -10.50
CA VAL A 270 13.67 0.03 -9.25
C VAL A 270 14.35 -0.78 -8.14
N LEU A 271 15.22 -0.15 -7.36
CA LEU A 271 15.63 -0.65 -6.05
C LEU A 271 14.53 -0.30 -5.04
N HIS A 272 14.02 -1.27 -4.28
CA HIS A 272 12.87 -1.11 -3.39
C HIS A 272 13.20 -0.40 -2.07
N THR A 273 14.14 0.54 -2.09
CA THR A 273 14.55 1.42 -0.98
C THR A 273 15.31 2.63 -1.56
N GLY A 274 15.43 3.71 -0.79
CA GLY A 274 16.21 4.88 -1.16
C GLY A 274 16.61 5.72 0.06
N PRO A 275 17.23 6.90 -0.15
CA PRO A 275 17.60 7.77 0.95
C PRO A 275 16.36 8.27 1.71
N GLU A 276 16.48 8.36 3.03
CA GLU A 276 15.47 8.96 3.90
C GLU A 276 15.30 10.45 3.60
N VAL A 277 14.07 10.95 3.67
CA VAL A 277 13.74 12.33 3.27
C VAL A 277 12.50 12.86 3.99
N GLN A 278 12.47 14.17 4.26
CA GLN A 278 11.24 14.86 4.65
C GLN A 278 10.34 15.05 3.41
N PRO A 279 9.02 14.79 3.47
CA PRO A 279 8.17 14.72 2.27
C PRO A 279 8.27 15.92 1.32
N ASP A 280 8.29 17.14 1.85
CA ASP A 280 8.39 18.38 1.04
C ASP A 280 9.80 18.72 0.56
N GLN A 281 10.80 17.92 0.94
CA GLN A 281 12.19 18.02 0.50
C GLN A 281 12.60 16.87 -0.45
N ARG A 282 11.66 16.00 -0.86
CA ARG A 282 11.91 14.84 -1.76
C ARG A 282 12.84 15.16 -2.93
N ASP A 283 12.55 16.26 -3.63
CA ASP A 283 13.22 16.64 -4.87
C ASP A 283 14.61 17.27 -4.64
N GLN A 284 14.97 17.57 -3.38
CA GLN A 284 16.29 18.10 -2.99
C GLN A 284 17.30 16.98 -2.67
N VAL A 285 16.84 15.75 -2.43
CA VAL A 285 17.71 14.62 -2.04
C VAL A 285 18.29 13.93 -3.27
N ASN A 286 19.61 13.75 -3.25
CA ASN A 286 20.39 13.16 -4.34
C ASN A 286 20.22 11.63 -4.42
N SER A 287 19.95 11.12 -5.62
CA SER A 287 19.69 9.69 -5.92
C SER A 287 20.89 8.92 -6.48
N GLU A 288 22.04 9.55 -6.73
CA GLU A 288 23.12 8.97 -7.55
C GLU A 288 23.66 7.63 -7.00
N LYS A 289 23.72 7.46 -5.67
CA LYS A 289 24.09 6.18 -5.04
C LYS A 289 23.11 5.03 -5.37
N VAL A 290 21.82 5.34 -5.46
CA VAL A 290 20.78 4.38 -5.87
C VAL A 290 20.91 4.10 -7.36
N LYS A 291 21.09 5.14 -8.18
CA LYS A 291 21.28 5.06 -9.63
C LYS A 291 22.45 4.17 -10.02
N GLU A 292 23.63 4.36 -9.42
CA GLU A 292 24.80 3.50 -9.67
C GLU A 292 24.60 2.06 -9.17
N ALA A 293 23.89 1.85 -8.05
CA ALA A 293 23.52 0.51 -7.59
C ALA A 293 22.60 -0.21 -8.60
N VAL A 294 21.58 0.46 -9.14
CA VAL A 294 20.71 -0.15 -10.17
C VAL A 294 21.45 -0.30 -11.51
N LYS A 295 22.30 0.65 -11.93
CA LYS A 295 23.15 0.50 -13.13
C LYS A 295 24.08 -0.72 -13.05
N LYS A 296 24.74 -0.95 -11.91
CA LYS A 296 25.51 -2.16 -11.65
C LYS A 296 24.63 -3.41 -11.81
N TYR A 297 23.48 -3.42 -11.14
CA TYR A 297 22.52 -4.52 -11.20
C TYR A 297 22.03 -4.80 -12.63
N VAL A 298 21.71 -3.76 -13.42
CA VAL A 298 21.32 -3.86 -14.84
C VAL A 298 22.42 -4.50 -15.68
N LYS A 299 23.67 -4.02 -15.54
CA LYS A 299 24.84 -4.56 -16.25
C LYS A 299 25.10 -6.04 -15.91
N GLU A 300 24.85 -6.45 -14.67
CA GLU A 300 25.02 -7.82 -14.19
C GLU A 300 23.87 -8.75 -14.60
N LYS A 301 22.62 -8.25 -14.62
CA LYS A 301 21.40 -9.07 -14.77
C LYS A 301 20.75 -9.04 -16.15
N PHE A 302 20.75 -7.91 -16.84
CA PHE A 302 19.91 -7.67 -18.02
C PHE A 302 20.75 -7.35 -19.27
N PRO A 303 21.39 -8.35 -19.90
CA PRO A 303 22.26 -8.14 -21.06
C PRO A 303 21.54 -7.51 -22.27
N PHE A 304 20.21 -7.64 -22.37
CA PHE A 304 19.38 -7.05 -23.42
C PHE A 304 19.05 -5.56 -23.21
N LEU A 305 19.38 -4.98 -22.06
CA LEU A 305 19.21 -3.55 -21.78
C LEU A 305 20.50 -2.76 -22.10
N HIS A 306 20.35 -1.49 -22.45
CA HIS A 306 21.45 -0.52 -22.39
C HIS A 306 21.91 -0.31 -20.94
N PRO A 307 23.18 0.05 -20.67
CA PRO A 307 23.69 0.15 -19.30
C PRO A 307 23.19 1.41 -18.55
N GLU A 308 23.02 2.52 -19.26
CA GLU A 308 22.53 3.78 -18.69
C GLU A 308 21.00 3.86 -18.75
N PRO A 309 20.34 4.44 -17.72
CA PRO A 309 18.92 4.74 -17.78
C PRO A 309 18.63 5.86 -18.80
N ALA A 310 17.51 5.76 -19.50
CA ALA A 310 17.04 6.76 -20.45
C ALA A 310 16.16 7.84 -19.79
N LEU A 311 15.50 7.53 -18.68
CA LEU A 311 14.67 8.45 -17.87
C LEU A 311 14.82 8.11 -16.38
N GLU A 312 14.66 9.13 -15.52
CA GLU A 312 14.54 9.01 -14.07
C GLU A 312 13.25 9.70 -13.60
N GLU A 313 12.52 9.07 -12.69
CA GLU A 313 11.36 9.59 -11.96
C GLU A 313 11.57 9.36 -10.46
N SER A 314 10.83 10.09 -9.60
CA SER A 314 10.86 9.83 -8.16
C SER A 314 9.47 9.80 -7.51
N CYS A 315 9.37 9.00 -6.46
CA CYS A 315 8.18 8.72 -5.66
C CYS A 315 8.61 8.67 -4.18
N MET A 316 7.67 8.49 -3.24
CA MET A 316 7.99 8.23 -1.83
C MET A 316 7.37 6.93 -1.32
N TYR A 317 8.10 6.22 -0.46
CA TYR A 317 7.54 5.20 0.43
C TYR A 317 7.44 5.73 1.86
N THR A 318 6.52 5.16 2.64
CA THR A 318 6.32 5.48 4.05
C THR A 318 6.38 4.18 4.83
N TRP A 319 7.54 3.90 5.40
CA TRP A 319 7.89 2.65 6.07
C TRP A 319 7.39 2.62 7.51
N THR A 320 6.96 1.45 7.93
CA THR A 320 6.87 0.98 9.32
C THR A 320 8.08 0.10 9.65
N PRO A 321 8.44 -0.11 10.94
CA PRO A 321 9.59 -0.93 11.33
C PRO A 321 9.40 -2.43 11.09
N ASP A 322 8.16 -2.88 10.88
CA ASP A 322 7.80 -4.26 10.53
C ASP A 322 7.39 -4.42 9.06
N GLU A 323 7.56 -3.35 8.26
CA GLU A 323 7.15 -3.23 6.85
C GLU A 323 5.64 -3.47 6.56
N GLU A 324 4.80 -3.63 7.58
CA GLU A 324 3.35 -3.84 7.41
C GLU A 324 2.56 -2.55 7.62
N PHE A 325 1.43 -2.42 6.93
CA PHE A 325 0.64 -1.19 6.96
C PHE A 325 -0.08 -0.97 8.29
N VAL A 326 -0.62 0.24 8.48
CA VAL A 326 -1.49 0.58 9.61
C VAL A 326 -2.87 0.94 9.09
N VAL A 327 -3.92 0.33 9.68
CA VAL A 327 -5.32 0.74 9.54
C VAL A 327 -5.97 0.63 10.92
N ASP A 328 -6.46 1.74 11.48
CA ASP A 328 -7.03 1.74 12.82
C ASP A 328 -8.03 2.91 13.04
N ARG A 329 -8.69 2.91 14.20
CA ARG A 329 -9.39 4.07 14.76
C ARG A 329 -8.50 4.80 15.78
N HIS A 330 -8.75 6.08 16.01
CA HIS A 330 -8.10 6.80 17.10
C HIS A 330 -8.55 6.25 18.47
N PRO A 331 -7.64 5.94 19.41
CA PRO A 331 -7.96 5.20 20.64
C PRO A 331 -8.94 5.92 21.58
N LYS A 332 -9.09 7.25 21.44
CA LYS A 332 -10.07 8.06 22.22
C LYS A 332 -11.26 8.58 21.41
N HIS A 333 -11.18 8.59 20.07
CA HIS A 333 -12.15 9.28 19.19
C HIS A 333 -12.56 8.34 18.06
N LYS A 334 -13.65 7.59 18.25
CA LYS A 334 -14.04 6.48 17.35
C LYS A 334 -14.43 6.94 15.94
N ASN A 335 -14.72 8.23 15.77
CA ASN A 335 -15.01 8.92 14.53
C ASN A 335 -13.77 9.39 13.76
N ILE A 336 -12.56 9.26 14.32
CA ILE A 336 -11.31 9.41 13.58
C ILE A 336 -10.80 8.02 13.18
N VAL A 337 -10.70 7.77 11.88
CA VAL A 337 -10.15 6.56 11.28
C VAL A 337 -8.91 6.95 10.47
N PHE A 338 -7.89 6.10 10.38
CA PHE A 338 -6.69 6.43 9.62
C PHE A 338 -6.02 5.21 8.96
N CYS A 339 -5.25 5.47 7.90
CA CYS A 339 -4.33 4.49 7.34
C CYS A 339 -3.00 5.11 6.86
N CYS A 340 -1.89 4.42 7.13
CA CYS A 340 -0.54 4.87 6.80
C CYS A 340 0.45 3.70 6.78
N GLY A 341 1.76 3.97 6.63
CA GLY A 341 2.80 2.94 6.80
C GLY A 341 2.84 1.87 5.70
N PHE A 342 2.37 2.19 4.49
CA PHE A 342 2.16 1.23 3.41
C PHE A 342 3.43 0.68 2.73
N SER A 343 4.63 0.99 3.24
CA SER A 343 5.88 0.23 3.05
C SER A 343 6.05 -0.34 1.63
N GLY A 344 6.09 0.57 0.65
CA GLY A 344 6.27 0.27 -0.78
C GLY A 344 5.17 -0.54 -1.49
N THR A 345 4.16 -1.07 -0.78
CA THR A 345 3.32 -2.15 -1.29
C THR A 345 1.81 -1.86 -1.31
N GLY A 346 1.33 -0.85 -0.57
CA GLY A 346 -0.11 -0.63 -0.32
C GLY A 346 -1.02 -0.34 -1.53
N PHE A 347 -0.51 0.21 -2.63
CA PHE A 347 -1.36 0.64 -3.76
C PHE A 347 -2.28 -0.49 -4.27
N LYS A 348 -1.76 -1.73 -4.33
CA LYS A 348 -2.51 -2.86 -4.88
C LYS A 348 -3.73 -3.25 -4.03
N ILE A 349 -3.74 -2.96 -2.72
CA ILE A 349 -4.83 -3.30 -1.79
C ILE A 349 -5.79 -2.13 -1.52
N ALA A 350 -5.59 -0.98 -2.16
CA ALA A 350 -6.31 0.25 -1.85
C ALA A 350 -7.86 0.14 -1.88
N PRO A 351 -8.50 -0.64 -2.77
CA PRO A 351 -9.95 -0.86 -2.74
C PRO A 351 -10.44 -1.58 -1.48
N THR A 352 -9.80 -2.70 -1.14
CA THR A 352 -10.13 -3.48 0.07
C THR A 352 -9.92 -2.66 1.33
N ILE A 353 -8.86 -1.85 1.38
CA ILE A 353 -8.63 -0.92 2.49
C ILE A 353 -9.66 0.20 2.52
N GLY A 354 -10.04 0.77 1.36
CA GLY A 354 -11.08 1.80 1.25
C GLY A 354 -12.45 1.34 1.76
N GLU A 355 -12.86 0.10 1.44
CA GLU A 355 -14.11 -0.46 1.98
C GLU A 355 -14.01 -0.68 3.50
N ASN A 356 -12.89 -1.22 3.99
CA ASN A 356 -12.68 -1.38 5.44
C ASN A 356 -12.68 -0.04 6.19
N LEU A 357 -12.09 1.02 5.63
CA LEU A 357 -12.12 2.37 6.21
C LEU A 357 -13.54 2.93 6.27
N CYS A 358 -14.34 2.78 5.20
CA CYS A 358 -15.76 3.14 5.21
C CYS A 358 -16.53 2.37 6.31
N ARG A 359 -16.33 1.07 6.43
CA ARG A 359 -16.96 0.23 7.47
C ARG A 359 -16.52 0.64 8.89
N LEU A 360 -15.26 1.04 9.07
CA LEU A 360 -14.76 1.59 10.33
C LEU A 360 -15.39 2.94 10.69
N VAL A 361 -15.67 3.81 9.72
CA VAL A 361 -16.44 5.06 9.98
C VAL A 361 -17.88 4.73 10.38
N LEU A 362 -18.56 3.85 9.64
CA LEU A 362 -19.97 3.50 9.84
C LEU A 362 -20.23 2.59 11.07
N GLY A 363 -19.23 2.33 11.92
CA GLY A 363 -19.36 1.45 13.08
C GLY A 363 -19.51 -0.05 12.75
N HIS A 364 -19.53 -0.42 11.47
CA HIS A 364 -19.72 -1.80 11.01
C HIS A 364 -18.49 -2.70 11.29
N PRO A 365 -18.67 -4.03 11.40
CA PRO A 365 -17.55 -4.97 11.36
C PRO A 365 -16.77 -4.83 10.06
N THR A 366 -15.44 -4.90 10.11
CA THR A 366 -14.56 -4.92 8.94
C THR A 366 -14.83 -6.15 8.05
N LEU A 367 -14.46 -6.08 6.77
CA LEU A 367 -14.48 -7.26 5.87
C LEU A 367 -13.41 -8.29 6.28
N HIS A 368 -12.31 -7.81 6.84
CA HIS A 368 -11.11 -8.57 7.15
C HIS A 368 -10.73 -8.38 8.63
N ASP A 369 -10.01 -9.33 9.21
CA ASP A 369 -9.32 -9.06 10.48
C ASP A 369 -8.16 -8.10 10.23
N LEU A 370 -8.17 -6.97 10.94
CA LEU A 370 -7.15 -5.93 10.88
C LEU A 370 -6.31 -5.84 12.17
N SER A 371 -6.47 -6.81 13.10
CA SER A 371 -5.74 -6.84 14.37
C SER A 371 -4.21 -6.73 14.20
N ALA A 372 -3.66 -7.46 13.23
CA ALA A 372 -2.25 -7.39 12.84
C ALA A 372 -1.80 -6.02 12.31
N PHE A 373 -2.73 -5.20 11.81
CA PHE A 373 -2.49 -3.88 11.23
C PHE A 373 -2.89 -2.71 12.14
N SER A 374 -3.26 -2.99 13.39
CA SER A 374 -3.51 -1.94 14.40
C SER A 374 -2.26 -1.10 14.65
N ALA A 375 -2.45 0.17 15.00
CA ALA A 375 -1.36 1.04 15.47
C ALA A 375 -0.81 0.60 16.83
N SER A 376 -1.63 -0.05 17.66
CA SER A 376 -1.30 -0.47 19.02
C SER A 376 -0.15 -1.48 19.11
N ARG A 377 0.20 -2.16 18.01
CA ARG A 377 1.32 -3.09 17.94
C ARG A 377 2.70 -2.43 18.11
N PHE A 378 2.78 -1.11 17.89
CA PHE A 378 3.99 -0.30 18.13
C PHE A 378 4.01 0.36 19.51
N SER A 379 2.90 0.33 20.25
CA SER A 379 2.89 0.79 21.65
C SER A 379 3.81 -0.10 22.48
N PRO A 380 4.60 0.47 23.42
CA PRO A 380 5.29 -0.33 24.41
C PRO A 380 4.28 -1.21 25.14
N ARG A 381 4.47 -2.53 25.12
CA ARG A 381 3.68 -3.41 25.98
C ARG A 381 4.00 -3.04 27.42
N THR A 382 3.02 -2.59 28.17
CA THR A 382 3.10 -2.56 29.64
C THR A 382 3.18 -4.00 30.14
N THR A 383 4.39 -4.54 30.16
CA THR A 383 4.69 -5.72 30.97
C THR A 383 4.48 -5.31 32.42
N TYR A 384 3.28 -5.60 32.92
CA TYR A 384 3.09 -5.81 34.34
C TYR A 384 4.03 -6.94 34.76
N ILE A 385 5.24 -6.55 35.20
CA ILE A 385 5.99 -7.35 36.15
C ILE A 385 5.04 -7.49 37.32
N ALA A 386 4.43 -8.66 37.47
CA ALA A 386 3.68 -8.99 38.66
C ALA A 386 4.66 -8.89 39.82
N THR A 387 4.57 -7.80 40.59
CA THR A 387 5.32 -7.65 41.83
C THR A 387 4.99 -8.87 42.67
N ALA A 388 5.97 -9.75 42.88
CA ALA A 388 5.77 -10.98 43.62
C ALA A 388 5.10 -10.63 44.95
N ALA A 389 3.99 -11.32 45.26
CA ALA A 389 3.23 -11.05 46.47
C ALA A 389 4.21 -11.08 47.67
N PRO A 390 4.14 -10.11 48.59
CA PRO A 390 5.03 -10.10 49.76
C PRO A 390 4.85 -11.44 50.49
N PRO A 391 5.95 -12.07 50.95
CA PRO A 391 5.89 -13.39 51.56
C PRO A 391 4.93 -13.34 52.76
N PRO A 392 4.10 -14.39 52.98
CA PRO A 392 3.11 -14.39 54.04
C PRO A 392 3.80 -14.23 55.40
N SER A 393 3.24 -13.36 56.24
CA SER A 393 3.72 -13.12 57.60
C SER A 393 3.81 -14.45 58.38
N PRO A 394 4.85 -14.66 59.20
CA PRO A 394 5.04 -15.93 59.91
C PRO A 394 3.89 -16.21 60.87
N THR A 395 3.27 -17.38 60.71
CA THR A 395 2.14 -17.84 61.53
C THR A 395 2.51 -17.90 63.00
N GLN A 396 1.75 -17.23 63.87
CA GLN A 396 1.88 -17.41 65.32
C GLN A 396 1.48 -18.85 65.68
N GLN A 397 2.43 -19.63 66.20
CA GLN A 397 2.12 -20.91 66.84
C GLN A 397 1.71 -20.66 68.30
N LEU A 398 0.57 -21.24 68.69
CA LEU A 398 0.13 -21.27 70.08
C LEU A 398 1.03 -22.23 70.91
N PRO A 399 1.21 -21.97 72.22
CA PRO A 399 2.26 -22.62 73.01
C PRO A 399 1.93 -24.09 73.36
N PRO A 400 2.94 -24.98 73.39
CA PRO A 400 2.79 -26.35 73.88
C PRO A 400 2.78 -26.44 75.42
N HIS A 401 2.03 -27.39 75.96
CA HIS A 401 2.14 -27.82 77.36
C HIS A 401 3.24 -28.91 77.54
N PRO A 402 3.76 -29.14 78.77
CA PRO A 402 5.19 -29.40 78.96
C PRO A 402 5.60 -30.85 79.33
N ASN A 403 6.91 -31.01 79.59
CA ASN A 403 7.66 -32.15 80.16
C ASN A 403 8.02 -33.30 79.19
N ASN A 404 9.23 -33.89 79.23
CA ASN A 404 10.45 -33.59 80.00
C ASN A 404 11.72 -34.15 79.29
N THR A 405 12.91 -33.59 79.60
CA THR A 405 14.30 -34.18 79.49
C THR A 405 14.65 -35.22 78.40
N ALA A 406 15.76 -35.20 77.63
CA ALA A 406 16.92 -34.31 77.36
C ALA A 406 17.67 -34.93 76.12
N THR A 407 18.95 -34.79 75.71
CA THR A 407 20.23 -34.18 76.21
C THR A 407 21.25 -34.03 75.04
N ALA A 408 22.31 -33.22 75.22
CA ALA A 408 23.63 -33.27 74.52
C ALA A 408 23.74 -32.87 73.02
N THR A 409 24.99 -32.63 72.57
CA THR A 409 25.47 -31.85 71.38
C THR A 409 26.90 -32.33 70.99
N PRO A 410 27.70 -31.75 70.05
CA PRO A 410 27.52 -30.96 68.78
C PRO A 410 28.38 -31.62 67.62
N PRO A 411 29.26 -30.99 66.76
CA PRO A 411 29.40 -29.63 66.15
C PRO A 411 29.82 -29.50 64.63
N HIS A 412 29.51 -28.35 63.99
CA HIS A 412 30.31 -27.55 62.99
C HIS A 412 30.86 -28.12 61.64
N PRO A 413 31.47 -27.33 60.69
CA PRO A 413 31.79 -25.86 60.63
C PRO A 413 31.31 -25.09 59.34
N THR A 414 31.58 -23.76 59.20
CA THR A 414 31.19 -22.95 58.00
C THR A 414 32.03 -21.66 57.70
N PRO A 415 32.52 -21.41 56.46
CA PRO A 415 33.18 -20.16 55.99
C PRO A 415 32.39 -19.32 54.89
N PRO A 416 32.83 -18.08 54.48
CA PRO A 416 31.86 -17.00 54.09
C PRO A 416 32.22 -15.90 53.01
N THR A 417 31.29 -14.92 52.80
CA THR A 417 31.44 -13.44 52.41
C THR A 417 31.80 -12.98 50.96
N GLN A 418 31.65 -11.73 50.43
CA GLN A 418 31.30 -10.30 50.82
C GLN A 418 30.92 -9.47 49.51
N GLN A 419 30.49 -8.18 49.32
CA GLN A 419 29.99 -6.99 50.10
C GLN A 419 29.24 -5.93 49.18
N LEU A 420 29.18 -4.61 49.53
CA LEU A 420 28.42 -3.44 48.95
C LEU A 420 29.07 -2.07 49.40
N PRO A 421 28.58 -0.81 49.14
CA PRO A 421 27.60 -0.15 48.21
C PRO A 421 28.33 0.96 47.33
N PRO A 422 27.98 2.28 47.11
CA PRO A 422 26.76 3.16 47.18
C PRO A 422 26.56 4.15 45.95
N HIS A 423 25.95 5.35 46.13
CA HIS A 423 25.68 6.46 45.15
C HIS A 423 25.91 7.88 45.75
N PRO A 424 25.93 8.98 44.94
CA PRO A 424 25.31 10.28 45.34
C PRO A 424 24.51 11.01 44.22
N THR A 425 23.95 12.20 44.51
CA THR A 425 22.95 12.94 43.68
C THR A 425 23.03 14.49 43.76
N ASN A 426 22.36 15.17 42.80
CA ASN A 426 21.42 16.33 42.99
C ASN A 426 21.78 17.78 42.54
N THR A 427 20.70 18.53 42.22
CA THR A 427 20.50 20.02 42.21
C THR A 427 20.94 20.90 41.02
N ALA A 428 20.32 22.10 40.90
CA ALA A 428 20.28 22.97 39.71
C ALA A 428 20.16 24.49 40.05
N THR A 429 20.33 25.40 39.07
CA THR A 429 19.92 26.84 39.17
C THR A 429 19.74 27.51 37.78
N ALA A 430 19.54 28.84 37.69
CA ALA A 430 18.71 29.49 36.66
C ALA A 430 19.38 30.54 35.72
N ILE A 431 18.53 31.24 34.94
CA ILE A 431 18.76 32.11 33.77
C ILE A 431 19.44 33.47 34.08
N PRO A 432 20.04 34.16 33.08
CA PRO A 432 19.39 35.38 32.54
C PRO A 432 19.48 35.55 31.00
N SER A 433 18.95 36.67 30.46
CA SER A 433 18.56 36.87 29.05
C SER A 433 19.32 37.97 28.28
N HIS A 434 19.33 37.83 26.94
CA HIS A 434 19.56 38.82 25.85
C HIS A 434 20.74 39.83 25.89
N PRO A 435 21.28 40.12 24.69
CA PRO A 435 21.25 41.51 24.21
C PRO A 435 20.67 41.65 22.77
N THR A 436 20.67 42.89 22.24
CA THR A 436 20.00 43.30 20.98
C THR A 436 20.93 43.95 19.95
N ASN A 437 20.53 43.86 18.68
CA ASN A 437 20.87 44.71 17.52
C ASN A 437 22.31 45.25 17.31
N THR A 438 22.87 44.91 16.14
CA THR A 438 23.27 45.95 15.18
C THR A 438 23.18 45.42 13.74
N ALA A 439 22.96 46.29 12.76
CA ALA A 439 22.84 45.92 11.36
C ALA A 439 24.10 46.26 10.56
N THR A 440 24.45 45.43 9.59
CA THR A 440 25.38 45.74 8.50
C THR A 440 24.78 45.26 7.18
N ALA A 441 24.87 46.09 6.14
CA ALA A 441 24.32 45.78 4.82
C ALA A 441 25.41 45.16 3.91
N THR A 442 25.01 44.18 3.11
CA THR A 442 25.86 43.48 2.13
C THR A 442 25.25 43.68 0.74
N PRO A 443 26.02 44.02 -0.31
CA PRO A 443 25.47 44.47 -1.59
C PRO A 443 24.77 43.35 -2.39
N PRO A 444 23.84 43.69 -3.29
CA PRO A 444 23.17 42.72 -4.15
C PRO A 444 24.13 42.12 -5.18
N HIS A 445 24.20 40.79 -5.24
CA HIS A 445 24.86 40.08 -6.34
C HIS A 445 24.02 40.16 -7.64
N PRO A 446 24.66 40.10 -8.83
CA PRO A 446 24.02 40.45 -10.09
C PRO A 446 22.98 39.43 -10.57
N THR A 447 21.98 39.94 -11.28
CA THR A 447 20.92 39.15 -11.92
C THR A 447 21.50 38.25 -13.03
N PRO A 448 21.16 36.95 -13.10
CA PRO A 448 21.52 36.11 -14.24
C PRO A 448 20.74 36.55 -15.50
N PRO A 449 21.33 36.46 -16.70
CA PRO A 449 20.71 36.95 -17.92
C PRO A 449 19.45 36.16 -18.31
N THR A 450 18.42 36.87 -18.74
CA THR A 450 17.15 36.28 -19.19
C THR A 450 17.35 35.50 -20.49
N GLN A 451 17.42 34.17 -20.40
CA GLN A 451 17.27 33.33 -21.59
C GLN A 451 15.82 33.41 -22.09
N GLN A 452 15.64 33.97 -23.29
CA GLN A 452 14.37 33.93 -23.99
C GLN A 452 14.06 32.49 -24.39
N LEU A 453 12.96 31.93 -23.89
CA LEU A 453 12.38 30.71 -24.44
C LEU A 453 11.91 31.01 -25.87
N PRO A 454 12.19 30.13 -26.86
CA PRO A 454 11.63 30.29 -28.19
C PRO A 454 10.08 30.18 -28.12
N PRO A 455 9.34 30.95 -28.93
CA PRO A 455 7.89 30.93 -28.89
C PRO A 455 7.34 29.55 -29.29
N TYR A 456 6.31 29.09 -28.59
CA TYR A 456 5.51 27.93 -29.02
C TYR A 456 4.96 28.17 -30.44
N PRO A 457 5.02 27.19 -31.35
CA PRO A 457 4.46 27.35 -32.69
C PRO A 457 2.94 27.54 -32.59
N THR A 458 2.45 28.65 -33.15
CA THR A 458 1.02 28.97 -33.20
C THR A 458 0.27 28.01 -34.10
N ASN A 459 -0.87 27.51 -33.62
CA ASN A 459 -1.69 26.51 -34.30
C ASN A 459 -2.35 27.09 -35.57
N THR A 460 -1.72 26.92 -36.73
CA THR A 460 -2.26 27.31 -38.04
C THR A 460 -2.91 26.13 -38.74
N ALA A 461 -4.22 26.21 -38.96
CA ALA A 461 -5.00 25.16 -39.62
C ALA A 461 -4.75 25.12 -41.13
N THR A 462 -3.81 24.28 -41.57
CA THR A 462 -3.65 23.90 -42.98
C THR A 462 -4.64 22.81 -43.34
N ALA A 463 -5.47 23.02 -44.37
CA ALA A 463 -6.47 22.06 -44.81
C ALA A 463 -5.84 20.82 -45.46
N THR A 464 -6.28 19.63 -45.05
CA THR A 464 -5.86 18.34 -45.62
C THR A 464 -6.53 18.10 -46.98
N PRO A 465 -5.79 17.69 -48.04
CA PRO A 465 -6.42 17.22 -49.28
C PRO A 465 -7.14 15.87 -49.07
N PRO A 466 -8.17 15.54 -49.87
CA PRO A 466 -8.90 14.28 -49.74
C PRO A 466 -8.03 13.08 -50.15
N HIS A 467 -8.10 11.99 -49.38
CA HIS A 467 -7.49 10.71 -49.75
C HIS A 467 -8.24 10.03 -50.92
N PRO A 468 -7.53 9.30 -51.81
CA PRO A 468 -8.16 8.56 -52.92
C PRO A 468 -8.89 7.30 -52.44
N THR A 469 -9.95 6.94 -53.17
CA THR A 469 -10.75 5.73 -52.92
C THR A 469 -9.95 4.45 -53.24
N PRO A 470 -10.02 3.39 -52.40
CA PRO A 470 -9.37 2.11 -52.71
C PRO A 470 -10.10 1.37 -53.85
N PRO A 471 -9.38 0.57 -54.67
CA PRO A 471 -9.98 -0.16 -55.80
C PRO A 471 -10.80 -1.36 -55.35
N THR A 472 -11.92 -1.61 -56.03
CA THR A 472 -12.80 -2.76 -55.79
C THR A 472 -12.17 -4.07 -56.27
N GLN A 473 -11.87 -4.99 -55.35
CA GLN A 473 -11.53 -6.37 -55.71
C GLN A 473 -12.80 -7.22 -55.79
N GLN A 474 -12.96 -7.96 -56.89
CA GLN A 474 -14.04 -8.94 -57.06
C GLN A 474 -13.64 -10.28 -56.42
N LEU A 475 -14.55 -10.89 -55.67
CA LEU A 475 -14.41 -12.27 -55.20
C LEU A 475 -14.92 -13.25 -56.27
N PRO A 476 -14.16 -14.31 -56.61
CA PRO A 476 -14.63 -15.37 -57.51
C PRO A 476 -15.67 -16.28 -56.82
N PRO A 477 -16.57 -16.93 -57.57
CA PRO A 477 -17.63 -17.76 -56.99
C PRO A 477 -17.11 -19.12 -56.50
N HIS A 478 -17.64 -19.59 -55.37
CA HIS A 478 -17.47 -20.99 -54.94
C HIS A 478 -18.46 -21.92 -55.67
N PRO A 479 -18.04 -23.14 -56.05
CA PRO A 479 -18.90 -24.09 -56.75
C PRO A 479 -19.91 -24.77 -55.81
N THR A 480 -21.13 -24.94 -56.30
CA THR A 480 -22.18 -25.76 -55.67
C THR A 480 -21.91 -27.26 -55.85
N ASN A 481 -22.21 -28.07 -54.83
CA ASN A 481 -22.75 -29.41 -55.09
C ASN A 481 -23.72 -29.85 -53.97
N THR A 482 -24.63 -30.77 -54.29
CA THR A 482 -25.86 -31.05 -53.51
C THR A 482 -25.86 -32.39 -52.77
N ALA A 483 -26.41 -32.44 -51.55
CA ALA A 483 -27.02 -33.66 -50.99
C ALA A 483 -28.05 -33.40 -49.87
N THR A 484 -29.32 -33.68 -50.17
CA THR A 484 -30.40 -34.22 -49.31
C THR A 484 -30.53 -33.84 -47.82
N ALA A 485 -31.59 -33.07 -47.58
CA ALA A 485 -32.32 -32.75 -46.35
C ALA A 485 -32.64 -33.86 -45.32
N THR A 486 -33.00 -33.43 -44.10
CA THR A 486 -34.22 -33.88 -43.40
C THR A 486 -34.83 -32.72 -42.58
N GLN A 487 -36.09 -32.84 -42.14
CA GLN A 487 -36.93 -31.71 -41.68
C GLN A 487 -37.00 -31.54 -40.15
N GLY A 488 -37.31 -30.31 -39.66
CA GLY A 488 -37.56 -30.03 -38.24
C GLY A 488 -38.23 -28.67 -37.95
N ASN A 489 -39.56 -28.65 -37.88
CA ASN A 489 -40.40 -27.56 -37.31
C ASN A 489 -39.96 -27.20 -35.87
N ARG A 490 -40.17 -26.02 -35.23
CA ARG A 490 -40.82 -24.69 -35.49
C ARG A 490 -40.32 -23.73 -34.37
N CYS A 491 -40.67 -22.43 -34.21
CA CYS A 491 -41.65 -21.49 -34.79
C CYS A 491 -41.16 -20.02 -34.66
N GLN A 492 -42.06 -19.02 -34.81
CA GLN A 492 -41.89 -17.62 -34.38
C GLN A 492 -43.04 -17.17 -33.45
N THR A 493 -42.86 -16.08 -32.69
CA THR A 493 -43.81 -15.04 -32.17
C THR A 493 -43.17 -14.42 -30.90
N LEU A 494 -42.57 -13.22 -30.88
CA LEU A 494 -43.09 -11.83 -30.96
C LEU A 494 -43.62 -11.22 -29.63
N LEU A 495 -43.15 -9.98 -29.37
CA LEU A 495 -43.76 -8.85 -28.63
C LEU A 495 -43.81 -8.81 -27.07
N THR A 496 -42.99 -7.89 -26.52
CA THR A 496 -43.29 -6.81 -25.54
C THR A 496 -44.18 -7.03 -24.30
N GLY A 497 -43.72 -6.55 -23.13
CA GLY A 497 -44.61 -6.24 -21.98
C GLY A 497 -43.91 -5.76 -20.70
N TYR A 498 -44.20 -4.53 -20.27
CA TYR A 498 -43.65 -3.85 -19.08
C TYR A 498 -44.14 -4.39 -17.70
N HIS A 499 -43.51 -3.87 -16.63
CA HIS A 499 -43.93 -3.77 -15.22
C HIS A 499 -43.51 -4.82 -14.15
N HIS A 500 -42.70 -4.30 -13.21
CA HIS A 500 -42.51 -4.70 -11.81
C HIS A 500 -43.65 -4.17 -10.90
N PRO A 501 -43.71 -4.48 -9.58
CA PRO A 501 -42.99 -5.52 -8.81
C PRO A 501 -43.92 -6.36 -7.89
N HIS A 502 -43.39 -7.39 -7.21
CA HIS A 502 -43.96 -7.87 -5.94
C HIS A 502 -42.88 -8.22 -4.91
N ARG A 503 -43.12 -7.82 -3.64
CA ARG A 503 -42.39 -8.33 -2.47
C ARG A 503 -42.80 -9.78 -2.20
N LEU A 504 -41.88 -10.58 -1.67
CA LEU A 504 -42.23 -11.79 -0.92
C LEU A 504 -41.28 -11.94 0.28
N VAL A 505 -41.86 -12.10 1.47
CA VAL A 505 -41.16 -12.32 2.74
C VAL A 505 -41.21 -13.80 3.05
N LEU A 506 -40.07 -14.42 3.36
CA LEU A 506 -40.01 -15.74 3.99
C LEU A 506 -39.01 -15.72 5.15
N HIS A 507 -39.29 -16.54 6.16
CA HIS A 507 -38.67 -16.50 7.49
C HIS A 507 -38.26 -17.92 7.90
N HIS A 508 -37.11 -18.05 8.58
CA HIS A 508 -36.55 -19.32 9.09
C HIS A 508 -36.12 -20.33 8.00
N SER A 509 -35.26 -21.33 8.29
CA SER A 509 -34.79 -21.87 9.57
C SER A 509 -33.30 -22.27 9.59
N HIS A 510 -32.73 -22.41 10.79
CA HIS A 510 -31.46 -23.13 11.01
C HIS A 510 -31.65 -24.65 10.81
N PRO A 511 -30.55 -25.37 10.53
CA PRO A 511 -30.17 -26.41 11.50
C PRO A 511 -28.70 -26.31 11.96
N SER A 512 -28.47 -26.72 13.21
CA SER A 512 -27.14 -26.82 13.82
C SER A 512 -26.50 -28.18 13.52
N TYR A 513 -25.20 -28.23 13.23
CA TYR A 513 -24.44 -29.49 13.23
C TYR A 513 -23.29 -29.46 14.24
N LYS A 514 -23.36 -30.35 15.23
CA LYS A 514 -22.19 -30.82 16.00
C LYS A 514 -21.60 -32.02 15.26
N LEU A 515 -20.27 -32.12 15.19
CA LEU A 515 -19.60 -33.40 15.01
C LEU A 515 -18.46 -33.55 16.04
N LYS A 516 -18.09 -34.80 16.34
CA LYS A 516 -17.17 -35.17 17.42
C LYS A 516 -15.73 -35.35 16.91
N HIS A 517 -14.81 -35.59 17.85
CA HIS A 517 -13.44 -36.04 17.61
C HIS A 517 -13.35 -37.17 16.56
N PHE A 518 -12.24 -37.20 15.83
CA PHE A 518 -11.52 -38.44 15.58
C PHE A 518 -10.00 -38.20 15.76
N GLN A 519 -9.25 -39.27 15.98
CA GLN A 519 -7.88 -39.20 16.49
C GLN A 519 -6.96 -40.20 15.76
N SER A 520 -5.74 -39.76 15.45
CA SER A 520 -4.51 -40.54 15.24
C SER A 520 -4.30 -41.42 13.97
N TYR A 521 -3.02 -41.50 13.57
CA TYR A 521 -2.35 -42.42 12.63
C TYR A 521 -2.87 -42.47 11.16
N PHE A 522 -2.01 -42.47 10.14
CA PHE A 522 -0.79 -43.27 9.96
C PHE A 522 0.42 -42.53 9.33
N SER A 523 1.60 -43.14 9.53
CA SER A 523 2.86 -43.05 8.74
C SER A 523 3.36 -41.68 8.29
#